data_AF-A0A086ML13-F1
#
_entry.id   AF-A0A086ML13-F1
#
_cell.length_a   1.000
_cell.length_b   1.000
_cell.length_c   1.000
_cell.angle_alpha   90.00
_cell.angle_beta   90.00
_cell.angle_gamma   90.00
#
_symmetry.space_group_name_H-M   'P 1'
#
loop_
_entity.id
_entity.type
_entity.pdbx_description
1 polymer ?
#
loop_
_entity_poly.entity_id
_entity_poly.type
_entity_poly.pdbx_seq_one_letter_code
_entity_poly.pdbx_strand_id
1 'polypeptide(L)'
;MVSLNPQPLPPKALFSIMLAEEVVNHVSRLQDITDIAGQSGSPAQDYMARFVDDIELCPPYRKWPFPPPKRGETLFDPVDIVTMGVAFTHLAETVPDERLRGEIQGMGARLMEKGTARM
;
A
#
# COMPACT_ATOMS: atom_id res chain seq x y z
N MET A 1 12.18 34.52 -5.85
CA MET A 1 12.41 33.06 -5.66
C MET A 1 11.62 32.64 -4.44
N VAL A 2 10.47 31.99 -4.64
CA VAL A 2 9.68 31.44 -3.54
C VAL A 2 10.34 30.11 -3.18
N SER A 3 11.07 30.05 -2.06
CA SER A 3 11.44 28.76 -1.49
C SER A 3 10.15 28.12 -1.00
N LEU A 4 9.70 27.06 -1.68
CA LEU A 4 8.71 26.17 -1.11
C LEU A 4 9.24 25.76 0.27
N ASN A 5 8.49 26.10 1.31
CA ASN A 5 8.82 25.78 2.69
C ASN A 5 9.25 24.31 2.74
N PRO A 6 10.50 23.97 3.11
CA PRO A 6 10.91 22.58 3.20
C PRO A 6 10.19 21.98 4.41
N GLN A 7 8.97 21.50 4.19
CA GLN A 7 8.32 20.64 5.16
C GLN A 7 9.23 19.42 5.33
N PRO A 8 9.63 19.11 6.57
CA PRO A 8 10.38 17.89 6.82
C PRO A 8 9.51 16.73 6.35
N LEU A 9 10.04 15.93 5.42
CA LEU A 9 9.36 14.73 4.98
C LEU A 9 9.20 13.81 6.18
N PRO A 10 8.02 13.18 6.36
CA PRO A 10 7.84 12.22 7.43
C PRO A 10 8.89 11.10 7.29
N PRO A 11 9.39 10.55 8.41
CA PRO A 11 10.20 9.35 8.40
C PRO A 11 9.58 8.27 7.51
N LYS A 12 10.37 7.62 6.65
CA LYS A 12 9.88 6.62 5.67
C LYS A 12 9.01 5.54 6.31
N ALA A 13 9.40 5.04 7.48
CA ALA A 13 8.63 4.04 8.21
C ALA A 13 7.22 4.55 8.61
N LEU A 14 7.10 5.82 9.02
CA LEU A 14 5.80 6.42 9.31
C LEU A 14 4.98 6.58 8.04
N PHE A 15 5.61 6.96 6.92
CA PHE A 15 4.93 7.03 5.63
C PHE A 15 4.37 5.66 5.21
N SER A 16 5.11 4.57 5.39
CA SER A 16 4.65 3.20 5.09
C SER A 16 3.44 2.78 5.94
N ILE A 17 3.42 3.16 7.22
CA ILE A 17 2.27 2.90 8.10
C ILE A 17 1.05 3.71 7.64
N MET A 18 1.21 5.00 7.38
CA MET A 18 0.12 5.85 6.90
C MET A 18 -0.41 5.39 5.53
N LEU A 19 0.46 4.87 4.67
CA LEU A 19 0.05 4.29 3.39
C LEU A 19 -0.78 3.03 3.60
N ALA A 20 -0.39 2.16 4.53
CA ALA A 20 -1.18 0.98 4.89
C ALA A 20 -2.58 1.38 5.40
N GLU A 21 -2.66 2.39 6.28
CA GLU A 21 -3.93 2.93 6.77
C GLU A 21 -4.83 3.43 5.63
N GLU A 22 -4.29 4.23 4.70
CA GLU A 22 -5.07 4.73 3.57
C GLU A 22 -5.53 3.61 2.64
N VAL A 23 -4.69 2.59 2.40
CA VAL A 23 -5.06 1.43 1.59
C VAL A 23 -6.21 0.64 2.24
N VAL A 24 -6.15 0.38 3.55
CA VAL A 24 -7.24 -0.31 4.27
C VAL A 24 -8.52 0.52 4.23
N ASN A 25 -8.43 1.83 4.43
CA ASN A 25 -9.58 2.74 4.33
C ASN A 25 -10.19 2.72 2.92
N HIS A 26 -9.35 2.73 1.87
CA HIS A 26 -9.80 2.68 0.50
C HIS A 26 -10.49 1.34 0.16
N VAL A 27 -9.88 0.23 0.56
CA VAL A 27 -10.42 -1.13 0.39
C VAL A 27 -11.77 -1.28 1.09
N SER A 28 -11.89 -0.75 2.32
CA SER A 28 -13.15 -0.77 3.07
C SER A 28 -14.25 0.02 2.35
N ARG A 29 -13.93 1.21 1.82
CA ARG A 29 -14.88 1.99 1.01
C ARG A 29 -15.30 1.27 -0.28
N LEU A 30 -14.38 0.58 -0.94
CA LEU A 30 -14.70 -0.21 -2.13
C LEU A 30 -15.65 -1.37 -1.79
N GLN A 31 -15.43 -2.01 -0.64
CA GLN A 31 -16.32 -3.06 -0.15
C GLN A 31 -17.72 -2.51 0.14
N ASP A 32 -17.83 -1.39 0.86
CA ASP A 32 -19.12 -0.74 1.16
C ASP A 32 -19.90 -0.41 -0.13
N ILE A 33 -19.21 0.13 -1.15
CA ILE A 33 -19.83 0.44 -2.45
C ILE A 33 -20.34 -0.83 -3.14
N THR A 34 -19.56 -1.90 -3.08
CA THR A 34 -19.89 -3.20 -3.69
C THR A 34 -21.12 -3.80 -3.02
N ASP A 35 -21.19 -3.74 -1.70
CA ASP A 35 -22.31 -4.25 -0.90
C ASP A 35 -23.59 -3.46 -1.18
N ILE A 36 -23.51 -2.13 -1.30
CA ILE A 36 -24.65 -1.28 -1.67
C ILE A 36 -25.09 -1.54 -3.12
N ALA A 37 -24.15 -1.73 -4.04
CA ALA A 37 -24.43 -1.92 -5.46
C ALA A 37 -24.90 -3.34 -5.80
N GLY A 38 -24.79 -4.31 -4.87
CA GLY A 38 -25.15 -5.72 -5.09
C GLY A 38 -24.30 -6.38 -6.19
N GLN A 39 -23.07 -5.90 -6.40
CA GLN A 39 -22.18 -6.43 -7.42
C GLN A 39 -21.53 -7.73 -6.93
N SER A 40 -21.40 -8.72 -7.82
CA SER A 40 -20.80 -10.02 -7.49
C SER A 40 -19.27 -10.06 -7.59
N GLY A 41 -18.65 -8.98 -8.06
CA GLY A 41 -17.19 -8.84 -8.09
C GLY A 41 -16.68 -8.27 -6.77
N SER A 42 -15.41 -8.50 -6.43
CA SER A 42 -14.74 -7.82 -5.31
C SER A 42 -13.67 -6.85 -5.84
N PRO A 43 -14.06 -5.62 -6.24
CA PRO A 43 -13.10 -4.57 -6.60
C PRO A 43 -12.03 -4.35 -5.54
N ALA A 44 -12.38 -4.56 -4.27
CA ALA A 44 -11.48 -4.56 -3.13
C ALA A 44 -10.34 -5.59 -3.27
N GLN A 45 -10.66 -6.85 -3.59
CA GLN A 45 -9.66 -7.89 -3.81
C GLN A 45 -8.74 -7.57 -4.99
N ASP A 46 -9.30 -7.13 -6.11
CA ASP A 46 -8.52 -6.77 -7.30
C ASP A 46 -7.57 -5.60 -7.01
N TYR A 47 -8.03 -4.62 -6.24
CA TYR A 47 -7.21 -3.50 -5.80
C TYR A 47 -6.06 -3.96 -4.89
N MET A 48 -6.33 -4.80 -3.90
CA MET A 48 -5.31 -5.34 -2.99
C MET A 48 -4.25 -6.17 -3.74
N ALA A 49 -4.68 -7.02 -4.66
CA ALA A 49 -3.76 -7.83 -5.47
C ALA A 49 -2.81 -6.95 -6.30
N ARG A 50 -3.38 -5.97 -7.02
CA ARG A 50 -2.59 -4.99 -7.79
C ARG A 50 -1.66 -4.19 -6.89
N PHE A 51 -2.13 -3.77 -5.71
CA PHE A 51 -1.29 -3.02 -4.78
C PHE A 51 -0.04 -3.82 -4.38
N VAL A 52 -0.19 -5.09 -3.98
CA VAL A 52 0.97 -5.94 -3.62
C VAL A 52 1.93 -6.12 -4.79
N ASP A 53 1.42 -6.27 -6.01
CA ASP A 53 2.23 -6.43 -7.20
C ASP A 53 2.95 -5.13 -7.56
N ASP A 54 2.24 -4.00 -7.50
CA ASP A 54 2.67 -2.70 -8.01
C ASP A 54 3.43 -1.83 -6.99
N ILE A 55 3.40 -2.16 -5.69
CA ILE A 55 4.00 -1.30 -4.64
C ILE A 55 5.50 -1.02 -4.84
N GLU A 56 6.16 -1.85 -5.63
CA GLU A 56 7.58 -1.73 -5.97
C GLU A 56 7.83 -1.07 -7.33
N LEU A 57 6.78 -0.92 -8.15
CA LEU A 57 6.90 -0.37 -9.48
C LEU A 57 6.90 1.15 -9.40
N CYS A 58 8.07 1.73 -9.63
CA CYS A 58 8.14 3.12 -10.06
C CYS A 58 7.29 3.26 -11.34
N PRO A 59 6.41 4.29 -11.44
CA PRO A 59 5.66 4.52 -12.66
C PRO A 59 6.62 4.61 -13.85
N PRO A 60 6.20 4.18 -15.06
CA PRO A 60 7.09 4.10 -16.20
C PRO A 60 7.78 5.44 -16.43
N TYR A 61 9.11 5.42 -16.66
CA TYR A 61 9.99 6.58 -16.77
C TYR A 61 9.41 7.74 -17.60
N ARG A 62 8.60 7.41 -18.63
CA ARG A 62 7.93 8.37 -19.51
C ARG A 62 6.90 9.29 -18.81
N LYS A 63 6.39 8.92 -17.64
CA LYS A 63 5.39 9.69 -16.87
C LYS A 63 6.01 10.51 -15.72
N TRP A 64 7.32 10.41 -15.50
CA TRP A 64 7.97 11.14 -14.42
C TRP A 64 8.19 12.62 -14.76
N PRO A 65 7.91 13.55 -13.83
CA PRO A 65 8.37 14.93 -13.97
C PRO A 65 9.92 14.98 -13.99
N PHE A 66 10.49 15.93 -14.72
CA PHE A 66 11.95 16.09 -14.81
C PHE A 66 12.50 16.78 -13.55
N PRO A 67 13.60 16.29 -12.94
CA PRO A 67 14.40 15.14 -13.34
C PRO A 67 13.79 13.80 -12.88
N PRO A 68 13.89 12.74 -13.69
CA PRO A 68 13.38 11.43 -13.33
C PRO A 68 14.25 10.75 -12.25
N PRO A 69 13.69 9.79 -11.50
CA PRO A 69 14.41 9.04 -10.47
C PRO A 69 15.57 8.24 -11.09
N LYS A 70 16.60 7.97 -10.28
CA LYS A 70 17.76 7.21 -10.77
C LYS A 70 17.33 5.77 -11.04
N ARG A 71 17.83 5.19 -12.14
CA ARG A 71 17.57 3.78 -12.46
C ARG A 71 18.05 2.89 -11.31
N GLY A 72 17.15 2.06 -10.79
CA GLY A 72 17.43 1.15 -9.67
C GLY A 72 17.08 1.68 -8.29
N GLU A 73 16.60 2.93 -8.16
CA GLU A 73 15.97 3.38 -6.91
C GLU A 73 14.62 2.68 -6.74
N THR A 74 14.53 1.82 -5.72
CA THR A 74 13.27 1.29 -5.23
C THR A 74 12.57 2.36 -4.41
N LEU A 75 11.25 2.46 -4.53
CA LEU A 75 10.46 3.43 -3.76
C LEU A 75 10.52 3.13 -2.26
N PHE A 76 10.55 1.84 -1.92
CA PHE A 76 10.60 1.32 -0.56
C PHE A 76 11.84 0.48 -0.35
N ASP A 77 12.44 0.60 0.83
CA ASP A 77 13.48 -0.32 1.29
C ASP A 77 12.80 -1.64 1.73
N PRO A 78 13.47 -2.81 1.69
CA PRO A 78 12.86 -4.09 2.09
C PRO A 78 12.26 -4.06 3.50
N VAL A 79 12.89 -3.33 4.42
CA VAL A 79 12.41 -3.09 5.79
C VAL A 79 11.08 -2.31 5.80
N ASP A 80 10.92 -1.34 4.90
CA ASP A 80 9.68 -0.57 4.79
C ASP A 80 8.52 -1.45 4.33
N ILE A 81 8.78 -2.38 3.39
CA ILE A 81 7.78 -3.35 2.89
C ILE A 81 7.34 -4.29 4.01
N VAL A 82 8.28 -4.81 4.81
CA VAL A 82 7.95 -5.63 5.99
C VAL A 82 7.16 -4.83 7.02
N THR A 83 7.57 -3.60 7.32
CA THR A 83 6.88 -2.71 8.26
C THR A 83 5.43 -2.48 7.84
N MET A 84 5.21 -2.25 6.55
CA MET A 84 3.88 -2.08 5.98
C MET A 84 3.05 -3.38 6.06
N GLY A 85 3.66 -4.56 5.83
CA GLY A 85 2.99 -5.85 6.01
C GLY A 85 2.54 -6.11 7.46
N VAL A 86 3.37 -5.73 8.44
CA VAL A 86 3.00 -5.75 9.86
C VAL A 86 1.86 -4.77 10.15
N ALA A 87 1.92 -3.56 9.60
CA ALA A 87 0.85 -2.57 9.75
C ALA A 87 -0.49 -3.08 9.20
N PHE A 88 -0.51 -3.71 8.02
CA PHE A 88 -1.73 -4.33 7.49
C PHE A 88 -2.29 -5.43 8.39
N THR A 89 -1.43 -6.26 8.96
CA THR A 89 -1.85 -7.33 9.87
C THR A 89 -2.54 -6.75 11.11
N HIS A 90 -2.00 -5.67 11.68
CA HIS A 90 -2.61 -4.98 12.81
C HIS A 90 -3.90 -4.25 12.41
N LEU A 91 -3.91 -3.55 11.28
CA LEU A 91 -5.09 -2.82 10.81
C LEU A 91 -6.26 -3.75 10.47
N ALA A 92 -5.98 -4.98 10.01
CA ALA A 92 -7.01 -5.98 9.76
C ALA A 92 -7.85 -6.28 11.02
N GLU A 93 -7.26 -6.21 12.21
CA GLU A 93 -7.97 -6.43 13.48
C GLU A 93 -9.07 -5.38 13.73
N THR A 94 -8.96 -4.21 13.11
CA THR A 94 -9.94 -3.12 13.21
C THR A 94 -11.11 -3.28 12.22
N VAL A 95 -10.99 -4.18 11.24
CA VAL A 95 -11.99 -4.39 10.20
C VAL A 95 -13.08 -5.36 10.70
N PRO A 96 -14.36 -4.96 10.67
CA PRO A 96 -15.45 -5.80 11.19
C PRO A 96 -15.80 -6.99 10.30
N ASP A 97 -15.65 -6.86 8.98
CA ASP A 97 -15.90 -7.96 8.02
C ASP A 97 -14.79 -9.02 8.11
N GLU A 98 -15.16 -10.24 8.49
CA GLU A 98 -14.26 -11.37 8.65
C GLU A 98 -13.56 -11.77 7.34
N ARG A 99 -14.29 -11.70 6.21
CA ARG A 99 -13.73 -12.05 4.90
C ARG A 99 -12.68 -11.02 4.50
N LEU A 100 -13.03 -9.73 4.61
CA LEU A 100 -12.11 -8.63 4.30
C LEU A 100 -10.89 -8.63 5.23
N ARG A 101 -11.09 -8.94 6.51
CA ARG A 101 -10.00 -9.11 7.48
C ARG A 101 -9.02 -10.19 7.03
N GLY A 102 -9.51 -11.36 6.65
CA GLY A 102 -8.65 -12.46 6.16
C GLY A 102 -7.87 -12.08 4.90
N GLU A 103 -8.48 -11.31 4.00
CA GLU A 103 -7.82 -10.83 2.78
C GLU A 103 -6.71 -9.80 3.08
N ILE A 104 -6.97 -8.84 3.98
CA ILE A 104 -5.98 -7.84 4.41
C ILE A 104 -4.83 -8.52 5.17
N GLN A 105 -5.12 -9.52 6.00
CA GLN A 105 -4.07 -10.33 6.64
C GLN A 105 -3.23 -11.09 5.62
N GLY A 106 -3.86 -11.70 4.61
CA GLY A 106 -3.17 -12.37 3.51
C GLY A 106 -2.29 -11.41 2.70
N MET A 107 -2.76 -10.18 2.48
CA MET A 107 -1.99 -9.11 1.85
C MET A 107 -0.76 -8.73 2.69
N GLY A 108 -0.94 -8.56 4.00
CA GLY A 108 0.15 -8.29 4.94
C GLY A 108 1.21 -9.40 4.93
N ALA A 109 0.79 -10.66 4.93
CA ALA A 109 1.69 -11.82 4.85
C ALA A 109 2.51 -11.83 3.56
N ARG A 110 1.89 -11.57 2.41
CA ARG A 110 2.58 -11.48 1.11
C ARG A 110 3.62 -10.35 1.08
N LEU A 111 3.31 -9.19 1.67
CA LEU A 111 4.26 -8.09 1.75
C LEU A 111 5.44 -8.45 2.66
N MET A 112 5.21 -9.11 3.79
CA MET A 112 6.29 -9.59 4.66
C MET A 112 7.18 -10.62 3.94
N GLU A 113 6.59 -11.56 3.20
CA GLU A 113 7.34 -12.51 2.37
C GLU A 113 8.17 -11.78 1.29
N LYS A 114 7.55 -10.82 0.59
CA LYS A 114 8.21 -10.04 -0.47
C LYS A 114 9.37 -9.21 0.06
N GLY A 115 9.20 -8.60 1.23
CA GLY A 115 10.24 -7.82 1.90
C GLY A 115 11.38 -8.70 2.44
N THR A 116 11.07 -9.83 3.08
CA THR A 116 12.08 -10.75 3.63
C THR A 116 12.87 -11.47 2.54
N ALA A 117 12.27 -11.81 1.40
CA ALA A 117 12.96 -12.40 0.26
C ALA A 117 14.03 -11.48 -0.37
N ARG A 118 14.06 -10.20 0.01
CA ARG A 118 14.96 -9.17 -0.53
C ARG A 118 15.96 -8.62 0.49
N MET A 119 15.87 -9.05 1.75
CA MET A 119 16.86 -8.76 2.79
C MET A 119 18.10 -9.62 2.59
#